data_AF-A0A2J4YQ40-F1
#
_entry.id   AF-A0A2J4YQ40-F1
#
_cell.length_a   1.000
_cell.length_b   1.000
_cell.length_c   1.000
_cell.angle_alpha   90.00
_cell.angle_beta   90.00
_cell.angle_gamma   90.00
#
_symmetry.space_group_name_H-M   'P 1'
#
loop_
_entity.id
_entity.type
_entity.pdbx_description
1 polymer ?
#
loop_
_entity_poly.entity_id
_entity_poly.type
_entity_poly.pdbx_seq_one_letter_code
_entity_poly.pdbx_strand_id
1 'polypeptide(L)'
;IYILVGAILWTAVLKSGVHATLAGVIVGFMIPLKEQNGKSPAKQLEHVLHPWVAFLILPLFAFANAGVSLQGVTVEGLTSLLPLGIIAGLFIGKPLGISVFCWLALKLKWASLPEGTTCKQIMAVGILCGIGFTMSIFIATLAFGSVDPGLINWAKLGILIGSILSAVTGYIILRKRVTDSGYAA
;
A
#
# COMPACT_ATOMS: atom_id res chain seq x y z
N ILE A 1 12.58 8.52 -24.85
CA ILE A 1 13.34 9.67 -24.29
C ILE A 1 13.10 9.80 -22.78
N TYR A 2 11.86 10.01 -22.31
CA TYR A 2 11.58 10.14 -20.87
C TYR A 2 12.08 9.00 -19.98
N ILE A 3 11.95 7.73 -20.42
CA ILE A 3 12.46 6.57 -19.66
C ILE A 3 14.00 6.56 -19.58
N LEU A 4 14.69 6.97 -20.65
CA LEU A 4 16.16 7.07 -20.66
C LEU A 4 16.63 8.17 -19.71
N VAL A 5 16.00 9.34 -19.77
CA VAL A 5 16.26 10.44 -18.81
C VAL A 5 15.96 9.98 -17.38
N GLY A 6 14.88 9.22 -17.20
CA GLY A 6 14.53 8.61 -15.92
C GLY A 6 15.56 7.63 -15.40
N ALA A 7 16.16 6.80 -16.25
CA ALA A 7 17.25 5.90 -15.87
C ALA A 7 18.49 6.68 -15.44
N ILE A 8 18.84 7.76 -16.15
CA ILE A 8 19.94 8.65 -15.77
C ILE A 8 19.64 9.31 -14.42
N LEU A 9 18.44 9.88 -14.25
CA LEU A 9 18.01 10.48 -12.98
C LEU A 9 18.07 9.46 -11.83
N TRP A 10 17.57 8.25 -12.05
CA TRP A 10 17.62 7.16 -11.08
C TRP A 10 19.06 6.84 -10.66
N THR A 11 20.00 6.73 -11.61
CA THR A 11 21.42 6.49 -11.29
C THR A 11 22.07 7.64 -10.54
N ALA A 12 21.71 8.89 -10.86
CA ALA A 12 22.21 10.08 -10.18
C ALA A 12 21.70 10.14 -8.73
N VAL A 13 20.40 9.89 -8.52
CA VAL A 13 19.75 9.86 -7.21
C VAL A 13 20.32 8.74 -6.34
N LEU A 14 20.57 7.56 -6.91
CA LEU A 14 21.19 6.44 -6.20
C LEU A 14 22.57 6.81 -5.60
N LYS A 15 23.36 7.63 -6.31
CA LYS A 15 24.68 8.09 -5.84
C LYS A 15 24.62 9.29 -4.89
N SER A 16 23.52 10.04 -4.85
CA SER A 16 23.37 11.24 -4.01
C SER A 16 22.81 10.97 -2.60
N GLY A 17 22.55 9.70 -2.26
CA GLY A 17 21.97 9.30 -0.97
C GLY A 17 20.47 9.55 -0.86
N VAL A 18 19.82 10.02 -1.93
CA VAL A 18 18.37 10.15 -2.02
C VAL A 18 17.77 8.82 -2.50
N HIS A 19 16.53 8.53 -2.08
CA HIS A 19 15.86 7.27 -2.45
C HIS A 19 15.51 7.24 -3.94
N ALA A 20 16.07 6.27 -4.66
CA ALA A 20 15.90 6.10 -6.09
C ALA A 20 14.44 5.85 -6.53
N THR A 21 13.55 5.48 -5.59
CA THR A 21 12.11 5.31 -5.85
C THR A 21 11.41 6.62 -6.23
N LEU A 22 11.86 7.77 -5.72
CA LEU A 22 11.30 9.06 -6.09
C LEU A 22 11.57 9.42 -7.56
N ALA A 23 12.66 8.93 -8.15
CA ALA A 23 12.97 9.18 -9.55
C ALA A 23 11.87 8.63 -10.49
N GLY A 24 11.33 7.44 -10.19
CA GLY A 24 10.22 6.88 -10.96
C GLY A 24 8.94 7.74 -10.88
N VAL A 25 8.64 8.27 -9.70
CA VAL A 25 7.50 9.18 -9.48
C VAL A 25 7.69 10.48 -10.28
N ILE A 26 8.87 11.10 -10.20
CA ILE A 26 9.20 12.33 -10.93
C ILE A 26 9.05 12.12 -12.44
N VAL A 27 9.60 11.01 -12.96
CA VAL A 27 9.47 10.68 -14.39
C VAL A 27 8.01 10.51 -14.78
N GLY A 28 7.21 9.82 -13.96
CA GLY A 28 5.77 9.69 -14.16
C GLY A 28 5.06 11.05 -14.29
N PHE A 29 5.36 11.98 -13.38
CA PHE A 29 4.82 13.35 -13.43
C PHE A 29 5.27 14.16 -14.65
N MET A 30 6.45 13.88 -15.20
CA MET A 30 6.99 14.61 -16.36
C MET A 30 6.50 14.06 -17.71
N ILE A 31 5.85 12.88 -17.74
CA ILE A 31 5.35 12.31 -19.00
C ILE A 31 4.04 13.01 -19.38
N PRO A 32 3.91 13.52 -20.63
CA PRO A 32 2.73 14.25 -21.05
C PRO A 32 1.44 13.43 -20.97
N LEU A 33 0.46 13.97 -20.24
CA LEU A 33 -0.89 13.40 -20.14
C LEU A 33 -1.81 13.88 -21.28
N LYS A 34 -1.61 15.11 -21.79
CA LYS A 34 -2.47 15.72 -22.82
C LYS A 34 -2.50 14.85 -24.08
N GLU A 35 -3.70 14.56 -24.56
CA GLU A 35 -3.88 13.82 -25.80
C GLU A 35 -3.42 14.66 -27.00
N GLN A 36 -2.53 14.07 -27.81
CA GLN A 36 -2.14 14.60 -29.12
C GLN A 36 -2.45 13.52 -30.16
N ASN A 37 -3.20 13.88 -31.21
CA ASN A 37 -3.66 12.95 -32.25
C ASN A 37 -4.45 11.75 -31.70
N GLY A 38 -5.32 12.00 -30.71
CA GLY A 38 -6.18 10.98 -30.10
C GLY A 38 -5.47 9.96 -29.21
N LYS A 39 -4.20 10.19 -28.86
CA LYS A 39 -3.42 9.30 -27.98
C LYS A 39 -2.74 10.10 -26.87
N SER A 40 -2.76 9.56 -25.65
CA SER A 40 -2.02 10.07 -24.50
C SER A 40 -0.80 9.17 -24.23
N PRO A 41 0.44 9.71 -24.34
CA PRO A 41 1.65 8.95 -24.06
C PRO A 41 1.69 8.35 -22.65
N ALA A 42 1.26 9.12 -21.64
CA ALA A 42 1.18 8.64 -20.25
C ALA A 42 0.22 7.46 -20.11
N LYS A 43 -1.00 7.57 -20.67
CA LYS A 43 -2.01 6.52 -20.62
C LYS A 43 -1.56 5.24 -21.32
N GLN A 44 -0.89 5.38 -22.47
CA GLN A 44 -0.34 4.24 -23.20
C GLN A 44 0.76 3.55 -22.39
N LEU A 45 1.67 4.33 -21.78
CA LEU A 45 2.75 3.77 -20.96
C LEU A 45 2.20 3.08 -19.70
N GLU A 46 1.25 3.69 -19.01
CA GLU A 46 0.57 3.10 -17.84
C GLU A 46 -0.04 1.74 -18.20
N HIS A 47 -0.76 1.66 -19.32
CA HIS A 47 -1.41 0.44 -19.77
C HIS A 47 -0.40 -0.66 -20.11
N VAL A 48 0.74 -0.32 -20.71
CA VAL A 48 1.83 -1.27 -21.00
C VAL A 48 2.53 -1.70 -19.71
N LEU A 49 2.80 -0.79 -18.78
CA LEU A 49 3.51 -1.09 -17.53
C LEU A 49 2.67 -1.89 -16.54
N HIS A 50 1.35 -1.67 -16.49
CA HIS A 50 0.46 -2.31 -15.53
C HIS A 50 0.62 -3.84 -15.46
N PRO A 51 0.57 -4.62 -16.56
CA PRO A 51 0.76 -6.07 -16.50
C PRO A 51 2.18 -6.46 -16.04
N TRP A 52 3.23 -5.75 -16.48
CA TRP A 52 4.59 -6.03 -16.01
C TRP A 52 4.75 -5.76 -14.52
N VAL A 53 4.15 -4.69 -14.01
CA VAL A 53 4.18 -4.37 -12.58
C VAL A 53 3.41 -5.42 -11.78
N ALA A 54 2.20 -5.76 -12.19
CA ALA A 54 1.32 -6.67 -11.47
C ALA A 54 1.80 -8.13 -11.50
N PHE A 55 2.33 -8.61 -12.62
CA PHE A 55 2.66 -10.03 -12.81
C PHE A 55 4.15 -10.36 -12.68
N LEU A 56 5.04 -9.38 -12.84
CA LEU A 56 6.49 -9.61 -12.72
C LEU A 56 7.11 -8.85 -11.56
N ILE A 57 7.00 -7.52 -11.54
CA ILE A 57 7.74 -6.69 -10.58
C ILE A 57 7.23 -6.91 -9.16
N LEU A 58 5.92 -6.88 -8.94
CA LEU A 58 5.34 -7.02 -7.60
C LEU A 58 5.53 -8.43 -7.03
N PRO A 59 5.30 -9.53 -7.78
CA PRO A 59 5.60 -10.88 -7.30
C PRO A 59 7.09 -11.09 -7.04
N LEU A 60 7.98 -10.59 -7.91
CA LEU A 60 9.43 -10.69 -7.70
C LEU A 60 9.88 -9.91 -6.46
N PHE A 61 9.34 -8.70 -6.26
CA PHE A 61 9.60 -7.89 -5.08
C PHE A 61 9.15 -8.60 -3.79
N ALA A 62 7.93 -9.15 -3.81
CA ALA A 62 7.39 -9.91 -2.70
C ALA A 62 8.23 -11.17 -2.44
N PHE A 63 8.65 -11.90 -3.47
CA PHE A 63 9.51 -13.07 -3.31
C PHE A 63 10.86 -12.71 -2.66
N ALA A 64 11.51 -11.65 -3.11
CA ALA A 64 12.81 -11.22 -2.58
C ALA A 64 12.73 -10.65 -1.15
N ASN A 65 11.61 -9.99 -0.79
CA ASN A 65 11.52 -9.23 0.46
C ASN A 65 10.56 -9.82 1.51
N ALA A 66 9.57 -10.62 1.12
CA ALA A 66 8.62 -11.23 2.06
C ALA A 66 9.17 -12.50 2.72
N GLY A 67 10.33 -13.01 2.29
CA GLY A 67 11.05 -14.05 3.02
C GLY A 67 11.42 -13.56 4.42
N VAL A 68 10.86 -14.22 5.44
CA VAL A 68 11.19 -13.95 6.85
C VAL A 68 11.68 -15.25 7.48
N SER A 69 12.82 -15.18 8.18
CA SER A 69 13.28 -16.32 8.97
C SER A 69 12.35 -16.53 10.16
N LEU A 70 11.74 -17.71 10.25
CA LEU A 70 10.92 -18.12 11.39
C LEU A 70 11.75 -18.78 12.51
N GLN A 71 13.05 -18.94 12.30
CA GLN A 71 13.94 -19.52 13.30
C GLN A 71 14.10 -18.53 14.47
N GLY A 72 13.82 -19.00 15.69
CA GLY A 72 13.91 -18.18 16.90
C GLY A 72 12.74 -17.21 17.11
N VAL A 73 11.62 -17.37 16.39
CA VAL A 73 10.41 -16.58 16.66
C VAL A 73 9.82 -16.99 18.01
N THR A 74 9.95 -16.10 19.00
CA THR A 74 9.29 -16.23 20.30
C THR A 74 7.99 -15.43 20.33
N VAL A 75 7.02 -15.89 21.11
CA VAL A 75 5.78 -15.14 21.37
C VAL A 75 6.10 -13.79 22.02
N GLU A 76 7.11 -13.75 22.88
CA GLU A 76 7.61 -12.52 23.52
C GLU A 76 8.10 -11.48 22.49
N GLY A 77 8.81 -11.93 21.44
CA GLY A 77 9.26 -11.05 20.37
C GLY A 77 8.12 -10.51 19.51
N LEU A 78 7.05 -11.29 19.29
CA LEU A 78 5.83 -10.81 18.65
C LEU A 78 5.08 -9.76 19.47
N THR A 79 5.12 -9.88 20.81
CA THR A 79 4.55 -8.89 21.73
C THR A 79 5.45 -7.69 21.98
N SER A 80 6.63 -7.64 21.37
CA SER A 80 7.49 -6.46 21.44
C SER A 80 6.83 -5.24 20.77
N LEU A 81 7.31 -4.04 21.13
CA LEU A 81 6.66 -2.79 20.76
C LEU A 81 6.57 -2.58 19.23
N LEU A 82 7.55 -3.09 18.48
CA LEU A 82 7.64 -2.89 17.03
C LEU A 82 6.58 -3.70 16.24
N PRO A 83 6.50 -5.05 16.32
CA PRO A 83 5.44 -5.80 15.65
C PRO A 83 4.05 -5.41 16.12
N LEU A 84 3.85 -5.22 17.43
CA LEU A 84 2.55 -4.87 17.98
C LEU A 84 2.10 -3.48 17.51
N GLY A 85 3.01 -2.50 17.48
CA GLY A 85 2.75 -1.17 16.95
C GLY A 85 2.37 -1.19 15.48
N ILE A 86 3.04 -2.02 14.67
CA ILE A 86 2.72 -2.19 13.24
C ILE A 86 1.35 -2.86 13.07
N ILE A 87 1.08 -3.94 13.80
CA ILE A 87 -0.21 -4.65 13.75
C ILE A 87 -1.34 -3.69 14.14
N ALA A 88 -1.21 -2.97 15.25
CA ALA A 88 -2.19 -1.98 15.68
C ALA A 88 -2.33 -0.84 14.66
N GLY A 89 -1.23 -0.33 14.10
CA GLY A 89 -1.26 0.74 13.10
C GLY A 89 -1.99 0.33 11.80
N LEU A 90 -1.74 -0.89 11.31
CA LEU A 90 -2.38 -1.41 10.11
C LEU A 90 -3.83 -1.83 10.36
N PHE A 91 -4.09 -2.58 11.43
CA PHE A 91 -5.38 -3.18 11.70
C PHE A 91 -6.39 -2.20 12.32
N ILE A 92 -5.93 -1.31 13.21
CA ILE A 92 -6.78 -0.36 13.93
C ILE A 92 -6.59 1.06 13.40
N GLY A 93 -5.33 1.48 13.21
CA GLY A 93 -5.00 2.85 12.78
C GLY A 93 -5.61 3.22 11.43
N LYS A 94 -5.49 2.35 10.42
CA LYS A 94 -6.04 2.58 9.07
C LYS A 94 -7.57 2.74 9.06
N PRO A 95 -8.38 1.81 9.58
CA PRO A 95 -9.83 1.96 9.54
C PRO A 95 -10.32 3.13 10.41
N LEU A 96 -9.72 3.36 11.59
CA LEU A 96 -10.07 4.51 12.42
C LEU A 96 -9.73 5.82 11.72
N GLY A 97 -8.52 5.95 11.17
CA GLY A 97 -8.10 7.15 10.45
C GLY A 97 -9.02 7.46 9.28
N ILE A 98 -9.25 6.49 8.40
CA ILE A 98 -10.12 6.68 7.22
C ILE A 98 -11.55 7.05 7.66
N SER A 99 -12.11 6.33 8.65
CA SER A 99 -13.49 6.58 9.10
C SER A 99 -13.64 7.96 9.74
N VAL A 100 -12.68 8.39 10.57
CA VAL A 100 -12.69 9.71 11.21
C VAL A 100 -12.55 10.82 10.18
N PHE A 101 -11.60 10.72 9.24
CA PHE A 101 -11.42 11.74 8.22
C PHE A 101 -12.61 11.81 7.24
N CYS A 102 -13.21 10.68 6.87
CA CYS A 102 -14.44 10.66 6.09
C CYS A 102 -15.60 11.32 6.86
N TRP A 103 -15.77 11.00 8.14
CA TRP A 103 -16.80 11.63 8.98
C TRP A 103 -16.60 13.15 9.12
N LEU A 104 -15.36 13.60 9.32
CA LEU A 104 -15.02 15.02 9.37
C LEU A 104 -15.30 15.72 8.04
N ALA A 105 -14.91 15.13 6.91
CA ALA A 105 -15.17 15.69 5.59
C ALA A 105 -16.67 15.84 5.30
N LEU A 106 -17.49 14.86 5.72
CA LEU A 106 -18.95 14.93 5.62
C LEU A 106 -19.53 16.01 6.53
N LYS A 107 -19.06 16.10 7.79
CA LYS A 107 -19.54 17.08 8.77
C LYS A 107 -19.20 18.52 8.36
N LEU A 108 -18.03 18.72 7.76
CA LEU A 108 -17.58 20.02 7.23
C LEU A 108 -18.19 20.35 5.86
N LYS A 109 -19.00 19.46 5.28
CA LYS A 109 -19.57 19.59 3.92
C LYS A 109 -18.52 19.78 2.83
N TRP A 110 -17.31 19.25 3.04
CA TRP A 110 -16.23 19.26 2.05
C TRP A 110 -16.38 18.14 1.01
N ALA A 111 -17.18 17.11 1.31
CA ALA A 111 -17.46 16.00 0.43
C ALA A 111 -18.89 15.47 0.67
N SER A 112 -19.41 14.73 -0.31
CA SER A 112 -20.63 13.93 -0.20
C SER A 112 -20.30 12.45 -0.44
N LEU A 113 -21.10 11.56 0.13
CA LEU A 113 -21.02 10.13 -0.17
C LEU A 113 -21.48 9.88 -1.61
N PRO A 114 -20.74 9.06 -2.40
CA PRO A 114 -21.22 8.58 -3.70
C PRO A 114 -22.54 7.81 -3.58
N GLU A 115 -23.34 7.82 -4.64
CA GLU A 115 -24.60 7.07 -4.69
C GLU A 115 -24.39 5.58 -4.39
N GLY A 116 -25.24 5.01 -3.54
CA GLY A 116 -25.16 3.59 -3.15
C GLY A 116 -24.08 3.24 -2.13
N THR A 117 -23.33 4.23 -1.60
CA THR A 117 -22.30 3.99 -0.57
C THR A 117 -22.78 4.32 0.85
N THR A 118 -22.43 3.46 1.81
CA THR A 118 -22.73 3.67 3.23
C THR A 118 -21.46 3.90 4.05
N CYS A 119 -21.54 4.64 5.15
CA CYS A 119 -20.41 4.82 6.08
C CYS A 119 -19.86 3.48 6.60
N LYS A 120 -20.70 2.44 6.69
CA LYS A 120 -20.29 1.09 7.07
C LYS A 120 -19.45 0.41 5.98
N GLN A 121 -19.75 0.62 4.70
CA GLN A 121 -18.91 0.14 3.60
C GLN A 121 -17.58 0.90 3.56
N ILE A 122 -17.57 2.22 3.80
CA ILE A 122 -16.32 2.99 3.91
C ILE A 122 -15.44 2.44 5.03
N MET A 123 -16.01 2.14 6.19
CA MET A 123 -15.26 1.53 7.30
C MET A 123 -14.70 0.15 6.90
N ALA A 124 -15.47 -0.67 6.19
CA ALA A 124 -15.00 -1.97 5.70
C ALA A 124 -13.85 -1.84 4.68
N VAL A 125 -13.94 -0.86 3.76
CA VAL A 125 -12.85 -0.51 2.84
C VAL A 125 -11.63 0.00 3.62
N GLY A 126 -11.84 0.79 4.68
CA GLY A 126 -10.78 1.26 5.55
C GLY A 126 -10.01 0.13 6.24
N ILE A 127 -10.67 -0.99 6.57
CA ILE A 127 -10.01 -2.20 7.08
C ILE A 127 -9.15 -2.85 5.98
N LEU A 128 -9.65 -2.93 4.74
CA LEU A 128 -8.88 -3.43 3.59
C LEU A 128 -7.67 -2.54 3.26
N CYS A 129 -7.75 -1.23 3.50
CA CYS A 129 -6.60 -0.32 3.42
C CYS A 129 -5.51 -0.61 4.47
N GLY A 130 -5.80 -1.48 5.45
CA GLY A 130 -4.82 -2.06 6.39
C GLY A 130 -3.93 -3.13 5.78
N ILE A 131 -4.20 -3.59 4.55
CA ILE A 131 -3.34 -4.53 3.83
C ILE A 131 -2.11 -3.79 3.30
N GLY A 132 -1.12 -3.63 4.17
CA GLY A 132 0.14 -2.93 3.85
C GLY A 132 1.12 -3.78 3.05
N PHE A 133 1.12 -5.10 3.27
CA PHE A 133 1.99 -6.12 2.67
C PHE A 133 3.26 -5.57 1.99
N THR A 134 3.31 -5.51 0.65
CA THR A 134 4.52 -5.11 -0.10
C THR A 134 4.94 -3.66 0.15
N MET A 135 4.01 -2.72 0.20
CA MET A 135 4.32 -1.30 0.46
C MET A 135 4.85 -1.11 1.88
N SER A 136 4.29 -1.79 2.87
CA SER A 136 4.79 -1.74 4.23
C SER A 136 6.15 -2.44 4.38
N ILE A 137 6.38 -3.58 3.71
CA ILE A 137 7.69 -4.26 3.72
C ILE A 137 8.76 -3.36 3.08
N PHE A 138 8.40 -2.68 1.99
CA PHE A 138 9.27 -1.70 1.36
C PHE A 138 9.63 -0.57 2.33
N ILE A 139 8.64 0.05 2.99
CA ILE A 139 8.88 1.12 3.97
C ILE A 139 9.69 0.62 5.17
N ALA A 140 9.45 -0.59 5.67
CA ALA A 140 10.23 -1.17 6.76
C ALA A 140 11.70 -1.38 6.37
N THR A 141 11.96 -1.78 5.12
CA THR A 141 13.33 -1.92 4.60
C THR A 141 14.01 -0.55 4.48
N LEU A 142 13.28 0.51 4.10
CA LEU A 142 13.84 1.86 4.11
C LEU A 142 14.12 2.38 5.53
N ALA A 143 13.25 2.07 6.49
CA ALA A 143 13.35 2.58 7.86
C ALA A 143 14.43 1.85 8.69
N PHE A 144 14.56 0.53 8.52
CA PHE A 144 15.41 -0.31 9.37
C PHE A 144 16.57 -0.98 8.62
N GLY A 145 16.60 -0.88 7.28
CA GLY A 145 17.59 -1.51 6.40
C GLY A 145 19.05 -1.27 6.76
N SER A 146 19.37 -0.03 7.16
CA SER A 146 20.72 0.39 7.53
C SER A 146 20.98 0.39 9.04
N VAL A 147 19.97 0.06 9.86
CA VAL A 147 20.03 0.20 11.32
C VAL A 147 20.27 -1.15 11.98
N ASP A 148 19.36 -2.10 11.79
CA ASP A 148 19.45 -3.43 12.42
C ASP A 148 18.67 -4.48 11.61
N PRO A 149 19.35 -5.52 11.07
CA PRO A 149 18.70 -6.64 10.39
C PRO A 149 17.65 -7.38 11.23
N GLY A 150 17.81 -7.44 12.55
CA GLY A 150 16.86 -8.07 13.46
C GLY A 150 15.50 -7.38 13.48
N LEU A 151 15.50 -6.04 13.50
CA LEU A 151 14.27 -5.23 13.47
C LEU A 151 13.48 -5.41 12.18
N ILE A 152 14.16 -5.62 11.05
CA ILE A 152 13.50 -5.85 9.75
C ILE A 152 12.68 -7.14 9.79
N ASN A 153 13.21 -8.22 10.37
CA ASN A 153 12.48 -9.49 10.46
C ASN A 153 11.22 -9.35 11.32
N TRP A 154 11.34 -8.70 12.47
CA TRP A 154 10.20 -8.41 13.36
C TRP A 154 9.17 -7.49 12.69
N ALA A 155 9.62 -6.46 11.97
CA ALA A 155 8.75 -5.58 11.20
C ALA A 155 7.98 -6.36 10.12
N LYS A 156 8.66 -7.19 9.34
CA LYS A 156 8.03 -8.04 8.32
C LYS A 156 6.99 -8.98 8.92
N LEU A 157 7.27 -9.62 10.06
CA LEU A 157 6.28 -10.45 10.77
C LEU A 157 5.05 -9.65 11.20
N GLY A 158 5.24 -8.48 11.82
CA GLY A 158 4.14 -7.61 12.21
C GLY A 158 3.28 -7.17 11.02
N ILE A 159 3.92 -6.81 9.90
CA ILE A 159 3.23 -6.45 8.66
C ILE A 159 2.42 -7.62 8.11
N LEU A 160 3.00 -8.82 8.07
CA LEU A 160 2.32 -10.02 7.55
C LEU A 160 1.09 -10.36 8.39
N ILE A 161 1.24 -10.40 9.71
CA ILE A 161 0.14 -10.70 10.64
C ILE A 161 -0.95 -9.62 10.53
N GLY A 162 -0.58 -8.34 10.61
CA GLY A 162 -1.53 -7.23 10.49
C GLY A 162 -2.27 -7.24 9.15
N SER A 163 -1.56 -7.50 8.05
CA SER A 163 -2.15 -7.54 6.71
C SER A 163 -3.12 -8.73 6.54
N ILE A 164 -2.79 -9.91 7.08
CA ILE A 164 -3.68 -11.08 7.04
C ILE A 164 -4.93 -10.82 7.88
N LEU A 165 -4.78 -10.26 9.09
CA LEU A 165 -5.91 -9.89 9.94
C LEU A 165 -6.84 -8.89 9.24
N SER A 166 -6.29 -7.81 8.66
CA SER A 166 -7.03 -6.84 7.86
C SER A 166 -7.71 -7.46 6.64
N ALA A 167 -7.02 -8.35 5.90
CA ALA A 167 -7.58 -9.00 4.73
C ALA A 167 -8.76 -9.91 5.08
N VAL A 168 -8.61 -10.78 6.09
CA VAL A 168 -9.64 -11.74 6.50
C VAL A 168 -10.85 -11.00 7.08
N THR A 169 -10.64 -10.08 8.02
CA THR A 169 -11.74 -9.34 8.65
C THR A 169 -12.45 -8.41 7.68
N GLY A 170 -11.69 -7.67 6.85
CA GLY A 170 -12.23 -6.81 5.81
C GLY A 170 -13.07 -7.61 4.81
N TYR A 171 -12.57 -8.76 4.36
CA TYR A 171 -13.32 -9.66 3.48
C TYR A 171 -14.62 -10.18 4.14
N ILE A 172 -14.57 -10.66 5.39
CA ILE A 172 -15.77 -11.18 6.07
C ILE A 172 -16.83 -10.09 6.23
N ILE A 173 -16.43 -8.88 6.65
CA ILE A 173 -17.36 -7.76 6.82
C ILE A 173 -17.95 -7.36 5.46
N LEU A 174 -17.12 -7.23 4.43
CA LEU A 174 -17.58 -6.81 3.11
C LEU A 174 -18.48 -7.87 2.47
N ARG A 175 -18.15 -9.16 2.60
CA ARG A 175 -18.98 -10.27 2.09
C ARG A 175 -20.39 -10.24 2.69
N LYS A 176 -20.52 -10.02 3.99
CA LYS A 176 -21.84 -9.89 4.65
C LYS A 176 -22.61 -8.67 4.13
N ARG A 177 -21.93 -7.53 3.97
CA ARG A 177 -22.57 -6.25 3.60
C ARG A 177 -22.92 -6.10 2.13
N VAL A 178 -22.12 -6.68 1.22
CA VAL A 178 -22.40 -6.68 -0.21
C VAL A 178 -23.54 -7.66 -0.53
N THR A 179 -23.63 -8.77 0.20
CA THR A 179 -24.75 -9.72 0.07
C THR A 179 -26.07 -9.10 0.54
N ASP A 180 -26.06 -8.27 1.60
CA ASP A 180 -27.25 -7.53 2.06
C ASP A 180 -27.78 -6.48 1.05
N SER A 181 -26.95 -6.03 0.10
CA SER A 181 -27.34 -5.02 -0.92
C SER A 181 -27.88 -5.62 -2.22
N GLY A 182 -28.01 -6.95 -2.31
CA GLY A 182 -28.72 -7.63 -3.39
C GLY A 182 -30.15 -7.98 -2.96
N TYR A 183 -31.14 -7.45 -3.67
CA TYR A 183 -32.61 -7.54 -3.46
C TYR A 183 -33.28 -6.48 -2.57
N ALA A 184 -32.97 -5.22 -2.79
CA ALA A 184 -33.96 -4.15 -2.59
C ALA A 184 -34.06 -3.34 -3.90
N ALA A 185 -34.64 -3.98 -4.92
CA ALA A 185 -35.28 -3.29 -6.03
C ALA A 185 -36.68 -2.89 -5.59
#